data_AF-A0A351GFI9-F1
#
_entry.id   AF-A0A351GFI9-F1
#
_cell.length_a   1.000
_cell.length_b   1.000
_cell.length_c   1.000
_cell.angle_alpha   90.00
_cell.angle_beta   90.00
_cell.angle_gamma   90.00
#
_symmetry.space_group_name_H-M   'P 1'
#
loop_
_entity.id
_entity.type
_entity.pdbx_description
1 polymer ?
#
loop_
_entity_poly.entity_id
_entity_poly.type
_entity_poly.pdbx_seq_one_letter_code
_entity_poly.pdbx_strand_id
1 'polypeptide(L)'
;MLKQKFGTIARTSAIIVFLSISNFGWAQLDKESSKSLKKIERYYKKEKYEKAGDLMKGLLNKYPLNENMWKYYQGIMYQNYVKNYVPLGDLNVEVKSKDDAVSTAELTRQLKYRLKKPLYEYNNAIYYAAISTPYNAQSSIQLRKKYIDPLYYDESSVNIRSKAYYERAEAEFNAQNFEKAVALYLQSYEEDTTNYKALLYLGDTYFAMDYFGKSAEYFRQAMKKQPMLTEP
;
A
#
# COMPACT_ATOMS: atom_id res chain seq x y z
N MET A 1 -22.91 -3.37 -30.63
CA MET A 1 -21.86 -2.37 -30.35
C MET A 1 -22.26 -1.60 -29.09
N LEU A 2 -21.90 -2.12 -27.91
CA LEU A 2 -22.12 -1.45 -26.62
C LEU A 2 -20.79 -1.43 -25.87
N LYS A 3 -20.19 -0.25 -25.77
CA LYS A 3 -19.01 0.03 -24.96
C LYS A 3 -19.46 0.22 -23.52
N GLN A 4 -19.23 -0.78 -22.68
CA GLN A 4 -19.35 -0.62 -21.23
C GLN A 4 -18.07 0.06 -20.74
N LYS A 5 -18.17 1.36 -20.41
CA LYS A 5 -17.11 2.14 -19.78
C LYS A 5 -16.88 1.58 -18.37
N PHE A 6 -15.81 0.82 -18.17
CA PHE A 6 -15.30 0.59 -16.84
C PHE A 6 -14.76 1.91 -16.31
N GLY A 7 -15.44 2.42 -15.29
CA GLY A 7 -15.02 3.58 -14.53
C GLY A 7 -13.61 3.38 -14.04
N THR A 8 -12.76 4.34 -14.36
CA THR A 8 -11.39 4.45 -13.86
C THR A 8 -11.49 4.68 -12.36
N ILE A 9 -11.47 3.59 -11.57
CA ILE A 9 -11.27 3.68 -10.13
C ILE A 9 -9.93 4.40 -9.96
N ALA A 10 -10.02 5.57 -9.35
CA ALA A 10 -8.93 6.48 -9.13
C ALA A 10 -7.74 5.72 -8.53
N ARG A 11 -6.63 5.72 -9.28
CA ARG A 11 -5.31 5.36 -8.75
C ARG A 11 -4.83 6.49 -7.84
N THR A 12 -5.49 6.67 -6.71
CA THR A 12 -5.08 7.57 -5.63
C THR A 12 -4.72 6.74 -4.41
N SER A 13 -3.72 5.88 -4.59
CA SER A 13 -2.80 5.58 -3.52
C SER A 13 -1.50 6.25 -3.91
N ALA A 14 -1.27 7.44 -3.38
CA ALA A 14 0.01 8.12 -3.46
C ALA A 14 1.03 7.28 -2.68
N ILE A 15 1.51 6.21 -3.29
CA ILE A 15 2.74 5.54 -2.87
C ILE A 15 3.84 6.50 -3.31
N ILE A 16 4.41 7.21 -2.34
CA ILE A 16 5.58 8.05 -2.53
C ILE A 16 6.70 7.15 -3.04
N VAL A 17 6.85 7.09 -4.36
CA VAL A 17 7.99 6.44 -5.01
C VAL A 17 9.18 7.38 -4.80
N PHE A 18 9.93 7.14 -3.73
CA PHE A 18 11.24 7.77 -3.49
C PHE A 18 12.23 7.31 -4.58
N LEU A 19 12.22 8.01 -5.71
CA LEU A 19 13.24 7.92 -6.75
C LEU A 19 14.38 8.91 -6.49
N SER A 20 14.98 8.83 -5.31
CA SER A 20 16.26 9.51 -5.01
C SER A 20 17.30 8.48 -4.54
N ILE A 21 17.62 7.50 -5.39
CA ILE A 21 18.67 6.49 -5.08
C ILE A 21 20.09 7.06 -5.29
N SER A 22 20.24 8.31 -5.74
CA SER A 22 21.54 8.95 -5.85
C SER A 22 21.99 9.48 -4.48
N ASN A 23 22.78 8.66 -3.77
CA ASN A 23 23.64 9.00 -2.61
C ASN A 23 23.22 8.48 -1.21
N PHE A 24 22.69 7.26 -1.09
CA PHE A 24 22.43 6.66 0.23
C PHE A 24 23.42 5.52 0.58
N GLY A 25 24.32 5.76 1.53
CA GLY A 25 24.73 4.81 2.58
C GLY A 25 25.38 3.45 2.23
N TRP A 26 25.94 3.24 1.04
CA TRP A 26 26.58 1.95 0.67
C TRP A 26 28.02 1.76 1.18
N ALA A 27 28.50 2.61 2.09
CA ALA A 27 29.93 2.84 2.35
C ALA A 27 30.69 1.66 3.03
N GLN A 28 30.09 0.50 3.22
CA GLN A 28 30.73 -0.66 3.86
C GLN A 28 30.50 -2.00 3.13
N LEU A 29 30.07 -1.99 1.87
CA LEU A 29 29.94 -3.24 1.11
C LEU A 29 31.31 -3.81 0.75
N ASP A 30 31.50 -5.10 0.99
CA ASP A 30 32.63 -5.82 0.42
C ASP A 30 32.55 -5.85 -1.12
N LYS A 31 33.70 -6.14 -1.75
CA LYS A 31 33.85 -6.12 -3.22
C LYS A 31 32.86 -7.01 -3.96
N GLU A 32 32.50 -8.17 -3.39
CA GLU A 32 31.54 -9.08 -4.01
C GLU A 32 30.12 -8.50 -3.93
N SER A 33 29.74 -7.99 -2.76
CA SER A 33 28.44 -7.34 -2.56
C SER A 33 28.27 -6.11 -3.45
N SER A 34 29.31 -5.29 -3.63
CA SER A 34 29.27 -4.16 -4.56
C SER A 34 29.07 -4.60 -6.02
N LYS A 35 29.70 -5.71 -6.44
CA LYS A 35 29.50 -6.27 -7.79
C LYS A 35 28.08 -6.80 -7.96
N SER A 36 27.55 -7.47 -6.94
CA SER A 36 26.17 -7.98 -6.94
C SER A 36 25.17 -6.83 -7.07
N LEU A 37 25.35 -5.75 -6.29
CA LEU A 37 24.49 -4.56 -6.37
C LEU A 37 24.49 -3.93 -7.76
N LYS A 38 25.66 -3.74 -8.39
CA LYS A 38 25.75 -3.25 -9.78
C LYS A 38 25.01 -4.16 -10.78
N LYS A 39 25.03 -5.48 -10.54
CA LYS A 39 24.29 -6.45 -11.38
C LYS A 39 22.78 -6.34 -11.17
N ILE A 40 22.33 -6.15 -9.93
CA ILE A 40 20.93 -5.90 -9.56
C ILE A 40 20.43 -4.63 -10.25
N GLU A 41 21.16 -3.52 -10.16
CA GLU A 41 20.82 -2.25 -10.81
C GLU A 41 20.71 -2.40 -12.34
N ARG A 42 21.61 -3.18 -12.96
CA ARG A 42 21.52 -3.48 -14.40
C ARG A 42 20.27 -4.27 -14.75
N TYR A 43 19.86 -5.24 -13.93
CA TYR A 43 18.60 -5.96 -14.15
C TYR A 43 17.39 -5.07 -13.93
N TYR A 44 17.42 -4.21 -12.91
CA TYR A 44 16.38 -3.22 -12.66
C TYR A 44 16.21 -2.28 -13.86
N LYS A 45 17.31 -1.69 -14.38
CA LYS A 45 17.28 -0.82 -15.57
C LYS A 45 16.77 -1.52 -16.84
N LYS A 46 16.94 -2.84 -16.94
CA LYS A 46 16.41 -3.68 -18.02
C LYS A 46 14.99 -4.18 -17.72
N GLU A 47 14.37 -3.67 -16.66
CA GLU A 47 13.04 -4.05 -16.16
C GLU A 47 12.89 -5.56 -15.92
N LYS A 48 13.99 -6.24 -15.60
CA LYS A 48 14.04 -7.65 -15.21
C LYS A 48 13.91 -7.74 -13.68
N TYR A 49 12.78 -7.28 -13.16
CA TYR A 49 12.57 -7.06 -11.73
C TYR A 49 12.62 -8.35 -10.91
N GLU A 50 12.04 -9.46 -11.39
CA GLU A 50 12.14 -10.76 -10.72
C GLU A 50 13.60 -11.19 -10.52
N LYS A 51 14.43 -11.10 -11.56
CA LYS A 51 15.87 -11.42 -11.49
C LYS A 51 16.64 -10.46 -10.57
N ALA A 52 16.28 -9.18 -10.57
CA ALA A 52 16.86 -8.20 -9.66
C ALA A 52 16.50 -8.53 -8.20
N GLY A 53 15.24 -8.88 -7.94
CA GLY A 53 14.74 -9.25 -6.61
C GLY A 53 15.37 -10.52 -6.07
N ASP A 54 15.53 -11.56 -6.89
CA ASP A 54 16.17 -12.81 -6.48
C ASP A 54 17.64 -12.63 -6.09
N LEU A 55 18.39 -11.81 -6.84
CA LEU A 55 19.76 -11.44 -6.46
C LEU A 55 19.79 -10.59 -5.19
N MET A 56 18.80 -9.71 -5.01
CA MET A 56 18.71 -8.85 -3.84
C MET A 56 18.51 -9.65 -2.55
N LYS A 57 17.75 -10.75 -2.57
CA LYS A 57 17.62 -11.68 -1.43
C LYS A 57 18.99 -12.17 -0.94
N GLY A 58 19.92 -12.46 -1.84
CA GLY A 58 21.28 -12.87 -1.50
C GLY A 58 22.06 -11.79 -0.74
N LEU A 59 21.91 -10.52 -1.14
CA LEU A 59 22.49 -9.39 -0.39
C LEU A 59 21.83 -9.21 0.98
N LEU A 60 20.50 -9.33 1.05
CA LEU A 60 19.76 -9.19 2.30
C LEU A 60 20.15 -10.24 3.33
N ASN A 61 20.46 -11.46 2.92
CA ASN A 61 20.97 -12.49 3.84
C ASN A 61 22.31 -12.08 4.49
N LYS A 62 23.14 -11.30 3.79
CA LYS A 62 24.43 -10.82 4.32
C LYS A 62 24.28 -9.54 5.15
N TYR A 63 23.27 -8.73 4.85
CA TYR A 63 23.02 -7.45 5.52
C TYR A 63 21.55 -7.35 5.99
N PRO A 64 21.07 -8.26 6.85
CA PRO A 64 19.64 -8.39 7.16
C PRO A 64 19.08 -7.18 7.91
N LEU A 65 19.93 -6.40 8.59
CA LEU A 65 19.51 -5.19 9.32
C LEU A 65 19.64 -3.91 8.49
N ASN A 66 20.07 -3.98 7.22
CA ASN A 66 20.26 -2.80 6.39
C ASN A 66 18.91 -2.31 5.83
N GLU A 67 18.36 -1.27 6.44
CA GLU A 67 17.07 -0.69 6.07
C GLU A 67 17.04 -0.19 4.61
N ASN A 68 18.12 0.42 4.12
CA ASN A 68 18.20 0.91 2.74
C ASN A 68 18.16 -0.23 1.72
N MET A 69 18.75 -1.38 2.04
CA MET A 69 18.62 -2.58 1.21
C MET A 69 17.20 -3.11 1.18
N TRP A 70 16.53 -3.17 2.34
CA TRP A 70 15.13 -3.59 2.38
C TRP A 70 14.22 -2.64 1.60
N LYS A 71 14.41 -1.31 1.74
CA LYS A 71 13.72 -0.31 0.94
C LYS A 71 13.95 -0.51 -0.56
N TYR A 72 15.19 -0.76 -0.97
CA TYR A 72 15.49 -1.02 -2.38
C TYR A 72 14.84 -2.32 -2.89
N TYR A 73 14.87 -3.38 -2.08
CA TYR A 73 14.20 -4.64 -2.40
C TYR A 73 12.69 -4.47 -2.54
N GLN A 74 12.03 -3.79 -1.59
CA GLN A 74 10.62 -3.45 -1.68
C GLN A 74 10.31 -2.68 -2.96
N GLY A 75 11.14 -1.70 -3.32
CA GLY A 75 11.02 -0.94 -4.57
C GLY A 75 11.11 -1.82 -5.82
N ILE A 76 12.09 -2.75 -5.88
CA ILE A 76 12.22 -3.72 -6.98
C ILE A 76 10.96 -4.58 -7.09
N MET A 77 10.47 -5.12 -5.96
CA MET A 77 9.31 -6.01 -5.96
C MET A 77 8.00 -5.27 -6.25
N TYR A 78 7.88 -4.01 -5.85
CA TYR A 78 6.78 -3.14 -6.26
C TYR A 78 6.75 -2.95 -7.78
N GLN A 79 7.90 -2.66 -8.40
CA GLN A 79 7.96 -2.53 -9.86
C GLN A 79 7.67 -3.85 -10.58
N ASN A 80 8.09 -4.98 -10.01
CA ASN A 80 7.70 -6.31 -10.50
C ASN A 80 6.18 -6.50 -10.46
N TYR A 81 5.56 -6.14 -9.33
CA TYR A 81 4.11 -6.17 -9.16
C TYR A 81 3.42 -5.26 -10.19
N VAL A 82 3.76 -3.98 -10.27
CA VAL A 82 3.12 -3.02 -11.19
C VAL A 82 3.21 -3.48 -12.65
N LYS A 83 4.36 -4.05 -13.05
CA LYS A 83 4.58 -4.49 -14.43
C LYS A 83 3.90 -5.81 -14.77
N ASN A 84 3.95 -6.78 -13.86
CA ASN A 84 3.62 -8.18 -14.17
C ASN A 84 2.33 -8.67 -13.50
N TYR A 85 1.76 -7.93 -12.55
CA TYR A 85 0.48 -8.28 -11.97
C TYR A 85 -0.66 -7.89 -12.91
N VAL A 86 -1.50 -8.87 -13.20
CA VAL A 86 -2.70 -8.66 -13.98
C VAL A 86 -3.91 -8.80 -13.04
N PRO A 87 -4.78 -7.76 -12.90
CA PRO A 87 -5.99 -7.83 -12.08
C PRO A 87 -6.97 -8.93 -12.50
N LEU A 88 -6.75 -9.57 -13.67
CA LEU A 88 -7.43 -10.81 -14.07
C LEU A 88 -7.26 -11.94 -13.04
N GLY A 89 -6.29 -11.87 -12.14
CA GLY A 89 -6.17 -12.80 -11.01
C GLY A 89 -7.35 -12.79 -10.05
N ASP A 90 -8.17 -11.73 -10.06
CA ASP A 90 -9.43 -11.65 -9.29
C ASP A 90 -10.66 -12.07 -10.11
N LEU A 91 -10.49 -12.37 -11.40
CA LEU A 91 -11.53 -13.06 -12.16
C LEU A 91 -11.58 -14.53 -11.75
N ASN A 92 -12.80 -15.09 -11.76
CA ASN A 92 -13.01 -16.53 -11.59
C ASN A 92 -12.53 -17.28 -12.84
N VAL A 93 -11.21 -17.46 -12.95
CA VAL A 93 -10.61 -18.36 -13.95
C VAL A 93 -10.77 -19.79 -13.45
N GLU A 94 -11.41 -20.61 -14.27
CA GLU A 94 -11.64 -22.04 -14.05
C GLU A 94 -11.11 -22.78 -15.27
N VAL A 95 -10.18 -23.71 -15.07
CA VAL A 95 -9.84 -24.68 -16.11
C VAL A 95 -11.02 -25.65 -16.21
N LYS A 96 -11.42 -26.08 -17.42
CA LYS A 96 -12.49 -27.08 -17.58
C LYS A 96 -11.98 -28.25 -18.39
N SER A 97 -12.14 -29.46 -17.87
CA SER A 97 -11.93 -30.72 -18.56
C SER A 97 -13.18 -31.60 -18.39
N LYS A 98 -13.51 -32.40 -19.41
CA LYS A 98 -14.66 -33.31 -19.36
C LYS A 98 -14.41 -34.55 -18.50
N ASP A 99 -13.13 -34.92 -18.33
CA ASP A 99 -12.79 -36.28 -17.89
C ASP A 99 -11.96 -36.33 -16.59
N ASP A 100 -11.55 -35.19 -16.02
CA ASP A 100 -10.71 -35.16 -14.81
C ASP A 100 -10.89 -33.88 -13.98
N ALA A 101 -11.85 -33.92 -13.06
CA ALA A 101 -12.17 -32.79 -12.18
C ALA A 101 -11.06 -32.48 -11.15
N VAL A 102 -10.31 -33.49 -10.68
CA VAL A 102 -9.27 -33.31 -9.66
C VAL A 102 -8.05 -32.60 -10.25
N SER A 103 -7.56 -33.06 -11.40
CA SER A 103 -6.46 -32.37 -12.10
C SER A 103 -6.87 -30.96 -12.52
N THR A 104 -8.14 -30.75 -12.86
CA THR A 104 -8.69 -29.45 -13.23
C THR A 104 -8.66 -28.44 -12.07
N ALA A 105 -9.00 -28.87 -10.85
CA ALA A 105 -8.95 -28.04 -9.65
C ALA A 105 -7.50 -27.62 -9.31
N GLU A 106 -6.55 -28.55 -9.39
CA GLU A 106 -5.14 -28.28 -9.11
C GLU A 106 -4.52 -27.33 -10.15
N LEU A 107 -4.79 -27.54 -11.44
CA LEU A 107 -4.35 -26.63 -12.50
C LEU A 107 -4.94 -25.22 -12.32
N THR A 108 -6.21 -25.14 -11.93
CA THR A 108 -6.85 -23.87 -11.60
C THR A 108 -6.15 -23.17 -10.43
N ARG A 109 -5.78 -23.91 -9.37
CA ARG A 109 -5.03 -23.39 -8.22
C ARG A 109 -3.66 -22.85 -8.64
N GLN A 110 -2.90 -23.62 -9.42
CA GLN A 110 -1.57 -23.22 -9.89
C GLN A 110 -1.62 -22.00 -10.81
N LEU A 111 -2.61 -21.94 -11.71
CA LEU A 111 -2.82 -20.79 -12.59
C LEU A 111 -3.14 -19.53 -11.77
N LYS A 112 -4.07 -19.62 -10.82
CA LYS A 112 -4.39 -18.50 -9.91
C LYS A 112 -3.16 -18.05 -9.13
N TYR A 113 -2.36 -18.98 -8.60
CA TYR A 113 -1.11 -18.65 -7.92
C TYR A 113 -0.14 -17.91 -8.84
N ARG A 114 0.07 -18.39 -10.08
CA ARG A 114 0.97 -17.75 -11.05
C ARG A 114 0.54 -16.33 -11.39
N LEU A 115 -0.76 -16.09 -11.57
CA LEU A 115 -1.30 -14.76 -11.86
C LEU A 115 -1.14 -13.79 -10.67
N LYS A 116 -1.27 -14.30 -9.44
CA LYS A 116 -1.09 -13.51 -8.20
C LYS A 116 0.35 -13.47 -7.69
N LYS A 117 1.27 -14.24 -8.27
CA LYS A 117 2.65 -14.37 -7.80
C LYS A 117 3.33 -13.00 -7.60
N PRO A 118 3.29 -12.04 -8.56
CA PRO A 118 3.96 -10.75 -8.36
C PRO A 118 3.40 -9.95 -7.16
N LEU A 119 2.09 -10.04 -6.92
CA LEU A 119 1.44 -9.42 -5.75
C LEU A 119 1.89 -10.08 -4.44
N TYR A 120 1.94 -11.41 -4.40
CA TYR A 120 2.40 -12.13 -3.20
C TYR A 120 3.86 -11.85 -2.88
N GLU A 121 4.71 -11.84 -3.90
CA GLU A 121 6.13 -11.55 -3.72
C GLU A 121 6.38 -10.11 -3.22
N TYR A 122 5.58 -9.15 -3.69
CA TYR A 122 5.62 -7.79 -3.15
C TYR A 122 5.19 -7.73 -1.68
N ASN A 123 4.08 -8.37 -1.31
CA ASN A 123 3.64 -8.40 0.09
C ASN A 123 4.67 -9.10 1.00
N ASN A 124 5.29 -10.18 0.51
CA ASN A 124 6.35 -10.87 1.23
C ASN A 124 7.57 -9.97 1.43
N ALA A 125 7.94 -9.14 0.44
CA ALA A 125 9.02 -8.16 0.61
C ALA A 125 8.73 -7.14 1.71
N ILE A 126 7.47 -6.69 1.84
CA ILE A 126 7.03 -5.82 2.95
C ILE A 126 7.11 -6.56 4.28
N TYR A 127 6.56 -7.77 4.34
CA TYR A 127 6.60 -8.62 5.54
C TYR A 127 8.03 -8.88 6.03
N TYR A 128 8.92 -9.30 5.13
CA TYR A 128 10.30 -9.59 5.49
C TYR A 128 11.05 -8.34 5.96
N ALA A 129 10.83 -7.20 5.34
CA ALA A 129 11.41 -5.94 5.82
C ALA A 129 10.90 -5.59 7.23
N ALA A 130 9.60 -5.77 7.50
CA ALA A 130 9.00 -5.48 8.80
C ALA A 130 9.61 -6.32 9.93
N ILE A 131 9.90 -7.61 9.68
CA ILE A 131 10.49 -8.50 10.70
C ILE A 131 12.02 -8.42 10.77
N SER A 132 12.69 -8.00 9.70
CA SER A 132 14.16 -8.01 9.63
C SER A 132 14.79 -6.72 10.12
N THR A 133 14.06 -5.61 10.10
CA THR A 133 14.59 -4.30 10.53
C THR A 133 13.83 -3.82 11.76
N PRO A 134 14.53 -3.56 12.89
CA PRO A 134 13.88 -2.98 14.07
C PRO A 134 13.16 -1.69 13.71
N TYR A 135 11.96 -1.50 14.26
CA TYR A 135 11.18 -0.27 14.13
C TYR A 135 10.87 0.18 12.69
N ASN A 136 10.73 -0.75 11.73
CA ASN A 136 10.26 -0.44 10.38
C ASN A 136 8.75 -0.16 10.37
N ALA A 137 8.38 0.99 10.95
CA ALA A 137 7.01 1.43 11.12
C ALA A 137 6.26 1.48 9.78
N GLN A 138 6.93 1.91 8.71
CA GLN A 138 6.31 2.00 7.38
C GLN A 138 5.85 0.65 6.85
N SER A 139 6.67 -0.40 6.97
CA SER A 139 6.28 -1.74 6.51
C SER A 139 5.16 -2.31 7.39
N SER A 140 5.24 -2.10 8.70
CA SER A 140 4.18 -2.51 9.64
C SER A 140 2.85 -1.80 9.37
N ILE A 141 2.86 -0.49 9.10
CA ILE A 141 1.67 0.28 8.73
C ILE A 141 1.07 -0.26 7.43
N GLN A 142 1.88 -0.56 6.42
CA GLN A 142 1.38 -1.13 5.16
C GLN A 142 0.70 -2.49 5.36
N LEU A 143 1.29 -3.37 6.17
CA LEU A 143 0.70 -4.68 6.48
C LEU A 143 -0.58 -4.54 7.29
N ARG A 144 -0.60 -3.65 8.28
CA ARG A 144 -1.79 -3.34 9.08
C ARG A 144 -2.93 -2.84 8.19
N LYS A 145 -2.68 -1.81 7.37
CA LYS A 145 -3.67 -1.27 6.41
C LYS A 145 -4.25 -2.32 5.48
N LYS A 146 -3.46 -3.35 5.14
CA LYS A 146 -3.87 -4.40 4.22
C LYS A 146 -4.66 -5.53 4.89
N TYR A 147 -4.23 -5.98 6.07
CA TYR A 147 -4.71 -7.22 6.68
C TYR A 147 -5.54 -7.02 7.94
N ILE A 148 -5.39 -5.89 8.61
CA ILE A 148 -5.97 -5.62 9.92
C ILE A 148 -7.08 -4.59 9.80
N ASP A 149 -6.82 -3.45 9.16
CA ASP A 149 -7.80 -2.35 9.08
C ASP A 149 -9.15 -2.76 8.46
N PRO A 150 -9.18 -3.56 7.37
CA PRO A 150 -10.44 -4.02 6.79
C PRO A 150 -11.28 -4.92 7.70
N LEU A 151 -10.71 -5.47 8.79
CA LEU A 151 -11.47 -6.25 9.77
C LEU A 151 -12.30 -5.37 10.71
N TYR A 152 -11.94 -4.10 10.85
CA TYR A 152 -12.56 -3.17 11.80
C TYR A 152 -13.32 -2.05 11.11
N TYR A 153 -12.94 -1.70 9.88
CA TYR A 153 -13.62 -0.66 9.12
C TYR A 153 -13.73 -1.00 7.65
N ASP A 154 -14.96 -0.86 7.15
CA ASP A 154 -15.30 -1.00 5.74
C ASP A 154 -16.07 0.23 5.27
N GLU A 155 -15.45 0.98 4.37
CA GLU A 155 -16.03 2.15 3.72
C GLU A 155 -17.24 1.83 2.85
N SER A 156 -17.49 0.56 2.50
CA SER A 156 -18.66 0.17 1.72
C SER A 156 -19.97 0.61 2.38
N SER A 157 -19.99 0.63 3.71
CA SER A 157 -21.13 1.04 4.53
C SER A 157 -21.36 2.57 4.55
N VAL A 158 -20.35 3.36 4.20
CA VAL A 158 -20.44 4.83 4.26
C VAL A 158 -21.28 5.36 3.09
N ASN A 159 -22.26 6.19 3.42
CA ASN A 159 -23.15 6.84 2.48
C ASN A 159 -22.39 7.69 1.45
N ILE A 160 -22.83 7.62 0.18
CA ILE A 160 -22.24 8.32 -0.95
C ILE A 160 -22.14 9.85 -0.75
N ARG A 161 -23.10 10.47 -0.05
CA ARG A 161 -23.04 11.92 0.23
C ARG A 161 -21.92 12.26 1.21
N SER A 162 -21.74 11.43 2.25
CA SER A 162 -20.64 11.58 3.20
C SER A 162 -19.29 11.44 2.49
N LYS A 163 -19.16 10.44 1.59
CA LYS A 163 -17.96 10.27 0.75
C LYS A 163 -17.69 11.50 -0.13
N ALA A 164 -18.71 12.04 -0.77
CA ALA A 164 -18.55 13.22 -1.63
C ALA A 164 -18.07 14.46 -0.85
N TYR A 165 -18.58 14.68 0.37
CA TYR A 165 -18.07 15.74 1.24
C TYR A 165 -16.63 15.48 1.69
N TYR A 166 -16.31 14.24 2.06
CA TYR A 166 -14.96 13.83 2.46
C TYR A 166 -13.93 14.05 1.33
N GLU A 167 -14.23 13.61 0.10
CA GLU A 167 -13.34 13.78 -1.06
C GLU A 167 -13.10 15.27 -1.37
N ARG A 168 -14.13 16.11 -1.24
CA ARG A 168 -13.98 17.56 -1.39
C ARG A 168 -13.14 18.17 -0.27
N ALA A 169 -13.30 17.68 0.96
CA ALA A 169 -12.51 18.12 2.09
C ALA A 169 -11.02 17.79 1.90
N GLU A 170 -10.71 16.58 1.41
CA GLU A 170 -9.33 16.18 1.08
C GLU A 170 -8.73 17.09 -0.01
N ALA A 171 -9.50 17.47 -1.03
CA ALA A 171 -9.03 18.40 -2.05
C ALA A 171 -8.69 19.79 -1.46
N GLU A 172 -9.54 20.33 -0.57
CA GLU A 172 -9.29 21.60 0.11
C GLU A 172 -8.12 21.51 1.10
N PHE A 173 -7.98 20.40 1.83
CA PHE A 173 -6.84 20.16 2.74
C PHE A 173 -5.52 20.13 1.97
N ASN A 174 -5.46 19.40 0.86
CA ASN A 174 -4.28 19.35 -0.01
C ASN A 174 -3.95 20.72 -0.64
N ALA A 175 -4.97 21.54 -0.87
CA ALA A 175 -4.82 22.94 -1.30
C ALA A 175 -4.50 23.91 -0.15
N GLN A 176 -4.31 23.41 1.09
CA GLN A 176 -4.06 24.19 2.30
C GLN A 176 -5.19 25.16 2.69
N ASN A 177 -6.40 24.97 2.16
CA ASN A 177 -7.59 25.73 2.53
C ASN A 177 -8.24 25.10 3.77
N PHE A 178 -7.55 25.14 4.90
CA PHE A 178 -7.91 24.34 6.09
C PHE A 178 -9.30 24.67 6.65
N GLU A 179 -9.74 25.92 6.65
CA GLU A 179 -11.07 26.29 7.13
C GLU A 179 -12.19 25.64 6.29
N LYS A 180 -12.00 25.57 4.97
CA LYS A 180 -12.94 24.90 4.06
C LYS A 180 -12.90 23.39 4.25
N ALA A 181 -11.71 22.82 4.43
CA ALA A 181 -11.54 21.41 4.72
C ALA A 181 -12.28 21.03 6.03
N VAL A 182 -12.13 21.81 7.10
CA VAL A 182 -12.88 21.62 8.36
C VAL A 182 -14.39 21.60 8.10
N ALA A 183 -14.92 22.59 7.37
CA ALA A 183 -16.36 22.67 7.11
C ALA A 183 -16.87 21.43 6.34
N LEU A 184 -16.12 20.98 5.33
CA LEU A 184 -16.49 19.83 4.51
C LEU A 184 -16.34 18.50 5.26
N TYR A 185 -15.30 18.33 6.10
CA TYR A 185 -15.18 17.13 6.93
C TYR A 185 -16.29 17.07 7.99
N LEU A 186 -16.70 18.21 8.58
CA LEU A 186 -17.87 18.25 9.46
C LEU A 186 -19.14 17.80 8.72
N GLN A 187 -19.40 18.36 7.53
CA GLN A 187 -20.54 17.95 6.71
C GLN A 187 -20.50 16.45 6.36
N SER A 188 -19.29 15.92 6.08
CA SER A 188 -19.11 14.50 5.83
C SER A 188 -19.51 13.64 7.03
N TYR A 189 -19.08 14.02 8.23
CA TYR A 189 -19.39 13.28 9.45
C TYR A 189 -20.86 13.42 9.87
N GLU A 190 -21.47 14.60 9.70
CA GLU A 190 -22.88 14.83 9.99
C GLU A 190 -23.81 14.03 9.06
N GLU A 191 -23.43 13.92 7.78
CA GLU A 191 -24.16 13.13 6.79
C GLU A 191 -24.10 11.63 7.09
N ASP A 192 -22.98 11.14 7.64
CA ASP A 192 -22.83 9.76 8.08
C ASP A 192 -21.83 9.62 9.23
N THR A 193 -22.35 9.45 10.44
CA THR A 193 -21.54 9.34 11.66
C THR A 193 -20.76 8.03 11.78
N THR A 194 -20.90 7.10 10.82
CA THR A 194 -20.06 5.90 10.69
C THR A 194 -18.75 6.19 9.94
N ASN A 195 -18.67 7.30 9.20
CA ASN A 195 -17.45 7.75 8.54
C ASN A 195 -16.46 8.35 9.55
N TYR A 196 -15.83 7.50 10.36
CA TYR A 196 -14.87 7.96 11.38
C TYR A 196 -13.66 8.67 10.76
N LYS A 197 -13.34 8.41 9.47
CA LYS A 197 -12.25 9.11 8.77
C LYS A 197 -12.50 10.61 8.73
N ALA A 198 -13.75 11.07 8.61
CA ALA A 198 -14.04 12.49 8.70
C ALA A 198 -13.63 13.10 10.07
N LEU A 199 -13.78 12.37 11.18
CA LEU A 199 -13.28 12.80 12.50
C LEU A 199 -11.76 12.78 12.57
N LEU A 200 -11.12 11.73 12.04
CA LEU A 200 -9.67 11.63 11.99
C LEU A 200 -9.06 12.84 11.27
N TYR A 201 -9.55 13.11 10.06
CA TYR A 201 -9.02 14.20 9.23
C TYR A 201 -9.45 15.59 9.72
N LEU A 202 -10.51 15.72 10.52
CA LEU A 202 -10.74 16.94 11.32
C LEU A 202 -9.60 17.15 12.31
N GLY A 203 -9.18 16.08 13.01
CA GLY A 203 -8.01 16.10 13.88
C GLY A 203 -6.74 16.57 13.16
N ASP A 204 -6.46 15.98 11.98
CA ASP A 204 -5.31 16.36 11.15
C ASP A 204 -5.39 17.80 10.64
N THR A 205 -6.58 18.24 10.23
CA THR A 205 -6.79 19.61 9.75
C THR A 205 -6.56 20.62 10.87
N TYR A 206 -7.11 20.39 12.06
CA TYR A 206 -6.85 21.24 13.21
C TYR A 206 -5.39 21.19 13.67
N PHE A 207 -4.70 20.05 13.50
CA PHE A 207 -3.27 19.94 13.77
C PHE A 207 -2.47 20.82 12.80
N ALA A 208 -2.79 20.77 11.51
CA ALA A 208 -2.14 21.58 10.47
C ALA A 208 -2.36 23.10 10.66
N MET A 209 -3.43 23.48 11.35
CA MET A 209 -3.73 24.86 11.75
C MET A 209 -3.11 25.26 13.11
N ASP A 210 -2.27 24.40 13.71
CA ASP A 210 -1.69 24.54 15.06
C ASP A 210 -2.72 24.62 16.21
N TYR A 211 -3.97 24.21 15.94
CA TYR A 211 -5.04 24.13 16.95
C TYR A 211 -5.03 22.77 17.67
N PHE A 212 -3.92 22.48 18.36
CA PHE A 212 -3.65 21.17 18.97
C PHE A 212 -4.72 20.70 19.97
N GLY A 213 -5.34 21.62 20.72
CA GLY A 213 -6.40 21.27 21.66
C GLY A 213 -7.64 20.68 20.97
N LYS A 214 -8.08 21.31 19.87
CA LYS A 214 -9.18 20.81 19.04
C LYS A 214 -8.80 19.55 18.30
N SER A 215 -7.58 19.51 17.75
CA SER A 215 -7.03 18.33 17.10
C SER A 215 -7.10 17.09 18.01
N ALA A 216 -6.60 17.21 19.24
CA ALA A 216 -6.66 16.14 20.23
C ALA A 216 -8.08 15.72 20.60
N GLU A 217 -9.04 16.64 20.58
CA GLU A 217 -10.45 16.32 20.81
C GLU A 217 -11.01 15.42 19.70
N TYR A 218 -10.80 15.77 18.44
CA TYR A 218 -11.27 14.99 17.30
C TYR A 218 -10.56 13.63 17.20
N PHE A 219 -9.26 13.56 17.48
CA PHE A 219 -8.56 12.28 17.56
C PHE A 219 -9.13 11.36 18.63
N ARG A 220 -9.44 11.88 19.83
CA ARG A 220 -10.11 11.09 20.88
C ARG A 220 -11.48 10.58 20.43
N GLN A 221 -12.24 11.39 19.69
CA GLN A 221 -13.52 10.95 19.13
C GLN A 221 -13.35 9.84 18.09
N ALA A 222 -12.37 9.98 17.18
CA ALA A 222 -12.05 8.96 16.18
C ALA A 222 -11.62 7.64 16.85
N MET A 223 -10.71 7.69 17.84
CA MET A 223 -10.27 6.53 18.61
C MET A 223 -11.42 5.85 19.37
N LYS A 224 -12.39 6.63 19.88
CA LYS A 224 -13.57 6.06 20.55
C LYS A 224 -14.47 5.29 19.57
N LYS A 225 -14.55 5.74 18.31
CA LYS A 225 -15.33 5.09 17.25
C LYS A 225 -14.65 3.82 16.72
N GLN A 226 -13.33 3.89 16.54
CA GLN A 226 -12.55 2.79 15.98
C GLN A 226 -11.29 2.53 16.84
N PRO A 227 -11.44 1.94 18.04
CA PRO A 227 -10.34 1.78 18.99
C PRO A 227 -9.26 0.80 18.52
N MET A 228 -9.58 -0.05 17.55
CA MET A 228 -8.65 -1.02 16.96
C MET A 228 -7.92 -0.47 15.73
N LEU A 229 -8.29 0.72 15.26
CA LEU A 229 -7.58 1.41 14.19
C LEU A 229 -6.56 2.36 14.79
N THR A 230 -5.29 1.95 14.80
CA THR A 230 -4.16 2.81 15.16
C THR A 230 -3.73 3.67 13.98
N GLU A 231 -4.47 4.74 13.69
CA GLU A 231 -4.07 5.70 12.67
C GLU A 231 -2.62 6.20 12.89
N PRO A 232 -1.87 6.44 11.80
CA PRO A 232 -0.42 6.69 11.85
C PRO A 232 -0.01 7.98 12.57
#